data_AF-A0A517LP05-F1
#
_entry.id   AF-A0A517LP05-F1
#
_cell.length_a   1.000
_cell.length_b   1.000
_cell.length_c   1.000
_cell.angle_alpha   90.00
_cell.angle_beta   90.00
_cell.angle_gamma   90.00
#
_symmetry.space_group_name_H-M   'P 1'
#
loop_
_entity.id
_entity.type
_entity.pdbx_description
1 polymer ?
#
loop_
_entity_poly.entity_id
_entity_poly.type
_entity_poly.pdbx_seq_one_letter_code
_entity_poly.pdbx_strand_id
1 'polypeptide(L)'
;MSVLLAFLALTSHVFAQGTHYLYGPTWGYRDYRAKGHIVTMETTLTPGPVPANVAPRMALWPGMDTTKGLVQPIIVSSSEGLYQGAQCGGAKRDQWCVFASMIVGNIKQEMGKRVPLNADDKLVMKFKYNDTLGGYGQWLYIKDKMVSTLSIPSGKSNSFYVDTECQGSHKGTISAHTYTNTTIVLSEANPSWGLKPQNHYLACADKSSSDDGGKTWRIPNIWLMKSEATKDYQKPQTPGPAFCPGGPRGGKGE
;
A
#
# COMPACT_ATOMS: atom_id res chain seq x y z
N MET A 1 42.28 -50.91 13.12
CA MET A 1 42.27 -49.57 13.73
C MET A 1 41.00 -48.85 13.31
N SER A 2 40.27 -48.38 14.31
CA SER A 2 38.96 -47.73 14.25
C SER A 2 38.96 -46.36 13.57
N VAL A 3 37.86 -46.11 12.82
CA VAL A 3 36.96 -44.93 12.88
C VAL A 3 37.60 -43.57 12.49
N LEU A 4 37.04 -42.78 11.56
CA LEU A 4 35.85 -41.94 11.78
C LEU A 4 35.36 -41.37 10.43
N LEU A 5 34.13 -41.72 10.03
CA LEU A 5 33.40 -41.05 8.95
C LEU A 5 32.66 -39.85 9.57
N ALA A 6 33.08 -38.62 9.25
CA ALA A 6 32.40 -37.42 9.71
C ALA A 6 31.17 -37.14 8.82
N PHE A 7 29.98 -37.45 9.31
CA PHE A 7 28.72 -37.00 8.71
C PHE A 7 28.53 -35.51 9.03
N LEU A 8 28.61 -34.66 8.01
CA LEU A 8 28.20 -33.26 8.09
C LEU A 8 26.66 -33.22 8.18
N ALA A 9 26.11 -33.05 9.37
CA ALA A 9 24.69 -32.80 9.54
C ALA A 9 24.39 -31.35 9.10
N LEU A 10 23.80 -31.18 7.92
CA LEU A 10 23.17 -29.92 7.53
C LEU A 10 21.95 -29.70 8.43
N THR A 11 22.08 -28.81 9.40
CA THR A 11 20.96 -28.32 10.20
C THR A 11 20.10 -27.43 9.31
N SER A 12 19.01 -28.00 8.81
CA SER A 12 17.92 -27.24 8.21
C SER A 12 17.36 -26.29 9.29
N HIS A 13 17.70 -25.01 9.16
CA HIS A 13 17.06 -23.97 9.95
C HIS A 13 15.62 -23.83 9.43
N VAL A 14 14.72 -24.57 10.06
CA VAL A 14 13.29 -24.31 9.94
C VAL A 14 13.05 -22.99 10.66
N PHE A 15 13.08 -21.88 9.91
CA PHE A 15 12.49 -20.64 10.40
C PHE A 15 10.99 -20.90 10.54
N ALA A 16 10.53 -21.06 11.77
CA ALA A 16 9.12 -20.99 12.10
C ALA A 16 8.58 -19.67 11.56
N GLN A 17 7.77 -19.73 10.50
CA GLN A 17 7.11 -18.59 9.88
C GLN A 17 5.97 -18.12 10.80
N GLY A 18 6.33 -17.46 11.90
CA GLY A 18 5.42 -16.54 12.57
C GLY A 18 4.96 -15.50 11.55
N THR A 19 3.66 -15.20 11.53
CA THR A 19 2.95 -14.30 10.61
C THR A 19 3.87 -13.36 9.82
N HIS A 20 4.07 -13.66 8.53
CA HIS A 20 5.07 -13.03 7.64
C HIS A 20 4.98 -11.51 7.48
N TYR A 21 3.88 -10.92 7.92
CA TYR A 21 3.53 -9.52 7.74
C TYR A 21 2.89 -8.96 9.01
N LEU A 22 3.28 -7.74 9.35
CA LEU A 22 2.58 -6.90 10.30
C LEU A 22 2.14 -5.61 9.60
N TYR A 23 1.01 -5.05 10.03
CA TYR A 23 0.42 -3.83 9.47
C TYR A 23 0.51 -2.71 10.49
N GLY A 24 0.85 -1.51 10.03
CA GLY A 24 1.01 -0.32 10.86
C GLY A 24 -0.07 0.71 10.58
N PRO A 25 0.28 2.00 10.44
CA PRO A 25 -0.64 3.04 10.00
C PRO A 25 -1.50 2.62 8.81
N THR A 26 -2.81 2.82 8.95
CA THR A 26 -3.81 2.42 7.96
C THR A 26 -5.00 3.38 7.94
N TRP A 27 -5.56 3.63 6.77
CA TRP A 27 -6.80 4.38 6.64
C TRP A 27 -7.65 3.92 5.45
N GLY A 28 -8.96 3.76 5.60
CA GLY A 28 -9.85 3.64 4.45
C GLY A 28 -11.15 2.88 4.66
N TYR A 29 -11.74 2.53 3.53
CA TYR A 29 -13.05 1.91 3.36
C TYR A 29 -12.93 0.43 2.97
N ARG A 30 -13.55 -0.43 3.76
CA ARG A 30 -13.75 -1.86 3.47
C ARG A 30 -15.24 -2.18 3.60
N ASP A 31 -16.07 -1.55 2.76
CA ASP A 31 -17.50 -1.85 2.72
C ASP A 31 -17.83 -2.91 1.66
N TYR A 32 -17.74 -4.17 2.05
CA TYR A 32 -18.09 -5.31 1.20
C TYR A 32 -19.57 -5.40 0.84
N ARG A 33 -20.45 -4.59 1.47
CA ARG A 33 -21.90 -4.60 1.26
C ARG A 33 -22.39 -3.43 0.40
N ALA A 34 -21.51 -2.51 0.01
CA ALA A 34 -21.85 -1.41 -0.88
C ALA A 34 -22.36 -1.94 -2.23
N LYS A 35 -23.45 -1.34 -2.72
CA LYS A 35 -23.93 -1.54 -4.09
C LYS A 35 -22.94 -0.94 -5.08
N GLY A 36 -22.82 -1.57 -6.24
CA GLY A 36 -21.89 -1.16 -7.29
C GLY A 36 -20.44 -1.56 -7.02
N HIS A 37 -19.54 -1.01 -7.83
CA HIS A 37 -18.09 -1.21 -7.73
C HIS A 37 -17.35 0.05 -8.15
N ILE A 38 -16.08 0.17 -7.77
CA ILE A 38 -15.22 1.26 -8.21
C ILE A 38 -14.95 1.11 -9.71
N VAL A 39 -15.32 2.10 -10.51
CA VAL A 39 -15.03 2.18 -11.95
C VAL A 39 -13.68 2.82 -12.19
N THR A 40 -13.39 3.91 -11.48
CA THR A 40 -12.07 4.55 -11.49
C THR A 40 -11.68 4.97 -10.09
N MET A 41 -10.39 4.87 -9.78
CA MET A 41 -9.78 5.46 -8.60
C MET A 41 -8.47 6.14 -9.00
N GLU A 42 -8.23 7.32 -8.45
CA GLU A 42 -6.99 8.05 -8.61
C GLU A 42 -6.56 8.61 -7.26
N THR A 43 -5.26 8.54 -6.95
CA THR A 43 -4.67 9.14 -5.74
C THR A 43 -3.19 9.47 -5.98
N THR A 44 -2.65 10.43 -5.23
CA THR A 44 -1.24 10.83 -5.33
C THR A 44 -0.52 10.65 -4.01
N LEU A 45 0.48 9.77 -3.97
CA LEU A 45 1.35 9.58 -2.80
C LEU A 45 2.55 10.53 -2.85
N THR A 46 2.87 11.11 -1.70
CA THR A 46 4.21 11.64 -1.38
C THR A 46 4.78 10.78 -0.27
N PRO A 47 5.78 9.91 -0.55
CA PRO A 47 6.14 8.82 0.35
C PRO A 47 7.01 9.24 1.54
N GLY A 48 7.69 10.39 1.46
CA GLY A 48 8.69 10.79 2.45
C GLY A 48 9.98 9.95 2.33
N PRO A 49 10.98 10.19 3.17
CA PRO A 49 12.26 9.49 3.12
C PRO A 49 12.11 7.99 3.42
N VAL A 50 12.94 7.17 2.80
CA VAL A 50 13.06 5.75 3.16
C VAL A 50 13.57 5.60 4.61
N PRO A 51 13.24 4.49 5.30
CA PRO A 51 13.78 4.19 6.62
C PRO A 51 15.32 4.18 6.60
N ALA A 52 15.97 4.88 7.54
CA ALA A 52 17.43 4.94 7.65
C ALA A 52 18.08 3.56 7.82
N ASN A 53 17.40 2.66 8.52
CA ASN A 53 17.78 1.25 8.65
C ASN A 53 16.81 0.41 7.84
N VAL A 54 17.18 0.12 6.59
CA VAL A 54 16.36 -0.67 5.68
C VAL A 54 16.14 -2.09 6.26
N ALA A 55 14.91 -2.37 6.63
CA ALA A 55 14.46 -3.68 7.07
C ALA A 55 14.36 -4.65 5.87
N PRO A 56 14.11 -5.96 6.09
CA PRO A 56 13.90 -6.90 5.01
C PRO A 56 12.84 -6.39 4.04
N ARG A 57 11.66 -5.92 4.50
CA ARG A 57 10.73 -5.13 3.68
C ARG A 57 9.89 -4.19 4.55
N MET A 58 9.85 -2.91 4.18
CA MET A 58 8.89 -1.90 4.62
C MET A 58 8.15 -1.39 3.39
N ALA A 59 6.84 -1.54 3.35
CA ALA A 59 6.02 -1.18 2.21
C ALA A 59 4.94 -0.16 2.57
N LEU A 60 4.67 0.74 1.63
CA LEU A 60 3.49 1.59 1.57
C LEU A 60 2.66 1.10 0.38
N TRP A 61 1.33 1.07 0.53
CA TRP A 61 0.47 0.74 -0.59
C TRP A 61 -0.97 1.23 -0.37
N PRO A 62 -1.63 1.79 -1.38
CA PRO A 62 -3.07 1.76 -1.47
C PRO A 62 -3.54 0.36 -1.90
N GLY A 63 -4.69 -0.08 -1.40
CA GLY A 63 -5.29 -1.36 -1.69
C GLY A 63 -6.75 -1.24 -2.12
N MET A 64 -7.14 -2.08 -3.07
CA MET A 64 -8.54 -2.36 -3.40
C MET A 64 -8.74 -3.87 -3.36
N ASP A 65 -9.43 -4.37 -2.34
CA ASP A 65 -9.85 -5.78 -2.29
C ASP A 65 -10.84 -6.01 -3.42
N THR A 66 -10.58 -7.02 -4.22
CA THR A 66 -11.41 -7.39 -5.37
C THR A 66 -12.01 -8.77 -5.16
N THR A 67 -13.04 -9.11 -5.93
CA THR A 67 -13.65 -10.45 -5.87
C THR A 67 -12.72 -11.60 -6.25
N LYS A 68 -11.54 -11.34 -6.82
CA LYS A 68 -10.56 -12.39 -7.19
C LYS A 68 -9.13 -12.10 -6.68
N GLY A 69 -8.95 -11.15 -5.76
CA GLY A 69 -7.62 -10.82 -5.23
C GLY A 69 -7.49 -9.39 -4.69
N LEU A 70 -6.32 -8.79 -4.84
CA LEU A 70 -6.01 -7.45 -4.31
C LEU A 70 -5.25 -6.63 -5.33
N VAL A 71 -5.75 -5.43 -5.65
CA VAL A 71 -5.03 -4.47 -6.48
C VAL A 71 -4.24 -3.54 -5.57
N GLN A 72 -2.91 -3.58 -5.65
CA GLN A 72 -2.03 -2.87 -4.71
C GLN A 72 -0.68 -2.50 -5.35
N PRO A 73 -0.44 -1.24 -5.77
CA PRO A 73 0.91 -0.86 -6.15
C PRO A 73 1.77 -0.86 -4.89
N ILE A 74 3.00 -1.38 -5.02
CA ILE A 74 3.90 -1.51 -3.87
C ILE A 74 4.97 -0.43 -3.98
N ILE A 75 5.13 0.33 -2.90
CA ILE A 75 6.24 1.27 -2.67
C ILE A 75 7.06 0.71 -1.53
N VAL A 76 8.20 0.10 -1.83
CA VAL A 76 8.96 -0.70 -0.86
C VAL A 76 10.39 -0.20 -0.67
N SER A 77 10.81 -0.15 0.58
CA SER A 77 12.20 -0.10 1.00
C SER A 77 12.56 -1.47 1.57
N SER A 78 13.59 -2.10 1.03
CA SER A 78 13.93 -3.49 1.37
C SER A 78 15.43 -3.69 1.24
N SER A 79 16.02 -4.51 2.12
CA SER A 79 17.44 -4.89 2.05
C SER A 79 17.71 -5.93 0.95
N GLU A 80 16.66 -6.50 0.36
CA GLU A 80 16.76 -7.52 -0.69
C GLU A 80 17.13 -6.91 -2.04
N GLY A 81 18.03 -7.59 -2.75
CA GLY A 81 18.52 -7.12 -4.05
C GLY A 81 17.44 -6.94 -5.10
N LEU A 82 16.30 -7.64 -4.99
CA LEU A 82 15.16 -7.52 -5.92
C LEU A 82 14.57 -6.10 -5.95
N TYR A 83 14.67 -5.36 -4.85
CA TYR A 83 14.07 -4.03 -4.70
C TYR A 83 15.11 -2.92 -4.65
N GLN A 84 16.32 -3.16 -5.17
CA GLN A 84 17.42 -2.20 -5.16
C GLN A 84 18.25 -2.27 -6.44
N GLY A 85 19.09 -1.25 -6.65
CA GLY A 85 20.10 -1.23 -7.71
C GLY A 85 19.49 -1.53 -9.08
N ALA A 86 20.21 -2.31 -9.89
CA ALA A 86 19.78 -2.64 -11.25
C ALA A 86 18.39 -3.33 -11.32
N GLN A 87 18.00 -4.08 -10.28
CA GLN A 87 16.72 -4.78 -10.23
C GLN A 87 15.54 -3.83 -10.00
N CYS A 88 15.80 -2.63 -9.48
CA CYS A 88 14.80 -1.58 -9.38
C CYS A 88 15.21 -0.34 -10.19
N GLY A 89 15.59 -0.53 -11.45
CA GLY A 89 15.85 0.57 -12.38
C GLY A 89 16.99 1.51 -11.94
N GLY A 90 17.93 1.03 -11.14
CA GLY A 90 19.04 1.81 -10.59
C GLY A 90 18.77 2.45 -9.23
N ALA A 91 17.74 2.00 -8.48
CA ALA A 91 17.40 2.57 -7.18
C ALA A 91 18.58 2.58 -6.21
N LYS A 92 18.85 3.77 -5.65
CA LYS A 92 19.81 3.98 -4.57
C LYS A 92 19.20 3.61 -3.22
N ARG A 93 20.05 3.52 -2.19
CA ARG A 93 19.64 3.15 -0.82
C ARG A 93 18.68 4.14 -0.18
N ASP A 94 18.71 5.39 -0.60
CA ASP A 94 17.85 6.50 -0.15
C ASP A 94 16.58 6.66 -0.98
N GLN A 95 16.32 5.74 -1.93
CA GLN A 95 15.14 5.76 -2.80
C GLN A 95 14.23 4.57 -2.52
N TRP A 96 12.93 4.79 -2.72
CA TRP A 96 11.95 3.72 -2.73
C TRP A 96 12.03 2.95 -4.04
N CYS A 97 11.67 1.67 -4.00
CA CYS A 97 11.36 0.89 -5.18
C CYS A 97 9.84 0.83 -5.37
N VAL A 98 9.33 1.30 -6.51
CA VAL A 98 7.89 1.31 -6.80
C VAL A 98 7.54 0.50 -8.04
N PHE A 99 6.41 -0.19 -7.99
CA PHE A 99 5.87 -0.95 -9.12
C PHE A 99 4.35 -1.16 -9.00
N ALA A 100 3.69 -1.26 -10.15
CA ALA A 100 2.33 -1.77 -10.24
C ALA A 100 2.31 -3.22 -9.74
N SER A 101 1.33 -3.60 -8.93
CA SER A 101 1.20 -4.97 -8.46
C SER A 101 -0.25 -5.34 -8.14
N MET A 102 -0.56 -6.62 -8.34
CA MET A 102 -1.84 -7.20 -7.99
C MET A 102 -1.62 -8.63 -7.50
N ILE A 103 -2.36 -9.05 -6.48
CA ILE A 103 -2.48 -10.45 -6.06
C ILE A 103 -3.67 -11.06 -6.79
N VAL A 104 -3.48 -12.22 -7.42
CA VAL A 104 -4.50 -12.97 -8.14
C VAL A 104 -4.74 -14.33 -7.48
N GLY A 105 -6.01 -14.68 -7.30
CA GLY A 105 -6.39 -15.95 -6.68
C GLY A 105 -5.89 -16.12 -5.25
N ASN A 106 -5.54 -15.01 -4.58
CA ASN A 106 -4.95 -14.96 -3.24
C ASN A 106 -3.63 -15.72 -3.05
N ILE A 107 -2.94 -16.07 -4.14
CA ILE A 107 -1.73 -16.91 -4.08
C ILE A 107 -0.56 -16.40 -4.92
N LYS A 108 -0.82 -15.59 -5.96
CA LYS A 108 0.22 -15.13 -6.89
C LYS A 108 0.27 -13.62 -6.96
N GLN A 109 1.44 -13.06 -6.71
CA GLN A 109 1.70 -11.64 -6.92
C GLN A 109 2.25 -11.41 -8.34
N GLU A 110 1.50 -10.63 -9.12
CA GLU A 110 1.92 -10.12 -10.41
C GLU A 110 2.51 -8.73 -10.23
N MET A 111 3.56 -8.43 -10.99
CA MET A 111 4.36 -7.20 -10.83
C MET A 111 4.64 -6.57 -12.18
N GLY A 112 4.46 -5.25 -12.25
CA GLY A 112 4.90 -4.43 -13.36
C GLY A 112 6.39 -4.07 -13.25
N LYS A 113 6.81 -3.13 -14.09
CA LYS A 113 8.18 -2.59 -14.08
C LYS A 113 8.48 -1.91 -12.74
N ARG A 114 9.62 -2.27 -12.13
CA ARG A 114 10.19 -1.63 -10.95
C ARG A 114 10.99 -0.39 -11.34
N VAL A 115 10.78 0.71 -10.62
CA VAL A 115 11.50 1.97 -10.84
C VAL A 115 11.83 2.65 -9.50
N PRO A 116 12.88 3.47 -9.45
CA PRO A 116 13.17 4.29 -8.27
C PRO A 116 12.13 5.42 -8.10
N LEU A 117 11.86 5.77 -6.84
CA LEU A 117 11.02 6.90 -6.43
C LEU A 117 11.72 7.67 -5.31
N ASN A 118 11.90 8.98 -5.47
CA ASN A 118 12.49 9.82 -4.43
C ASN A 118 11.47 10.17 -3.34
N ALA A 119 11.97 10.60 -2.19
CA ALA A 119 11.16 10.96 -1.03
C ALA A 119 10.06 12.00 -1.32
N ASP A 120 10.39 13.01 -2.13
CA ASP A 120 9.52 14.15 -2.44
C ASP A 120 8.81 14.03 -3.80
N ASP A 121 9.06 12.95 -4.54
CA ASP A 121 8.36 12.72 -5.81
C ASP A 121 6.86 12.51 -5.55
N LYS A 122 6.04 13.00 -6.49
CA LYS A 122 4.60 12.73 -6.53
C LYS A 122 4.36 11.48 -7.36
N LEU A 123 3.91 10.41 -6.71
CA LEU A 123 3.49 9.19 -7.37
C LEU A 123 1.98 9.24 -7.61
N VAL A 124 1.57 9.51 -8.84
CA VAL A 124 0.16 9.47 -9.24
C VAL A 124 -0.20 8.04 -9.60
N MET A 125 -1.25 7.52 -8.99
CA MET A 125 -1.71 6.15 -9.16
C MET A 125 -3.13 6.16 -9.69
N LYS A 126 -3.34 5.57 -10.86
CA LYS A 126 -4.64 5.48 -11.52
C LYS A 126 -5.06 4.03 -11.67
N PHE A 127 -6.34 3.79 -11.43
CA PHE A 127 -6.96 2.48 -11.50
C PHE A 127 -8.26 2.60 -12.27
N LYS A 128 -8.53 1.67 -13.18
CA LYS A 128 -9.77 1.67 -13.96
C LYS A 128 -10.25 0.25 -14.19
N TYR A 129 -11.52 0.01 -13.88
CA TYR A 129 -12.19 -1.23 -14.22
C TYR A 129 -12.39 -1.32 -15.74
N ASN A 130 -12.12 -2.49 -16.30
CA ASN A 130 -12.33 -2.80 -17.70
C ASN A 130 -13.30 -3.99 -17.79
N ASP A 131 -14.49 -3.75 -18.34
CA ASP A 131 -15.55 -4.75 -18.44
C ASP A 131 -15.16 -5.95 -19.32
N THR A 132 -14.43 -5.73 -20.41
CA THR A 132 -13.94 -6.81 -21.29
C THR A 132 -12.92 -7.70 -20.59
N LEU A 133 -12.02 -7.10 -19.81
CA LEU A 133 -11.05 -7.81 -18.99
C LEU A 133 -11.69 -8.48 -17.78
N GLY A 134 -12.78 -7.92 -17.25
CA GLY A 134 -13.38 -8.33 -15.99
C GLY A 134 -12.50 -8.02 -14.78
N GLY A 135 -11.73 -6.93 -14.81
CA GLY A 135 -10.78 -6.55 -13.77
C GLY A 135 -10.20 -5.15 -13.96
N TYR A 136 -9.16 -4.83 -13.20
CA TYR A 136 -8.58 -3.48 -13.22
C TYR A 136 -7.32 -3.41 -14.07
N GLY A 137 -7.16 -2.27 -14.75
CA GLY A 137 -5.86 -1.75 -15.11
C GLY A 137 -5.35 -0.81 -14.02
N GLN A 138 -4.03 -0.78 -13.86
CA GLN A 138 -3.29 0.05 -12.92
C GLN A 138 -2.14 0.74 -13.66
N TRP A 139 -1.97 2.04 -13.39
CA TRP A 139 -0.92 2.86 -14.01
C TRP A 139 -0.31 3.78 -12.96
N LEU A 140 1.01 3.77 -12.90
CA LEU A 140 1.79 4.61 -11.99
C LEU A 140 2.56 5.65 -12.79
N TYR A 141 2.51 6.89 -12.34
CA TYR A 141 3.16 8.02 -12.98
C TYR A 141 4.05 8.77 -12.00
N ILE A 142 5.22 9.17 -12.50
CA ILE A 142 6.15 10.07 -11.81
C ILE A 142 6.48 11.18 -12.81
N LYS A 143 6.25 12.45 -12.43
CA LYS A 143 6.47 13.62 -13.31
C LYS A 143 5.79 13.44 -14.68
N ASP A 144 4.51 13.07 -14.63
CA ASP A 144 3.61 12.82 -15.78
C ASP A 144 4.06 11.71 -16.75
N LYS A 145 5.13 10.97 -16.44
CA LYS A 145 5.58 9.81 -17.21
C LYS A 145 5.05 8.54 -16.57
N MET A 146 4.39 7.71 -17.36
CA MET A 146 4.01 6.36 -16.93
C MET A 146 5.28 5.53 -16.71
N VAL A 147 5.47 5.04 -15.48
CA VAL A 147 6.66 4.29 -15.08
C VAL A 147 6.41 2.80 -14.84
N SER A 148 5.17 2.44 -14.51
CA SER A 148 4.77 1.05 -14.27
C SER A 148 3.28 0.88 -14.58
N THR A 149 2.91 -0.28 -15.10
CA THR A 149 1.52 -0.63 -15.41
C THR A 149 1.28 -2.12 -15.27
N LEU A 150 0.04 -2.49 -14.96
CA LEU A 150 -0.43 -3.87 -14.88
C LEU A 150 -1.94 -3.92 -15.15
N SER A 151 -2.42 -4.89 -15.92
CA SER A 151 -3.85 -5.09 -16.20
C SER A 151 -4.19 -6.56 -16.07
N ILE A 152 -5.09 -6.90 -15.14
CA ILE A 152 -5.41 -8.28 -14.78
C ILE A 152 -6.91 -8.45 -14.56
N PRO A 153 -7.48 -9.64 -14.85
CA PRO A 153 -8.89 -9.99 -14.55
C PRO A 153 -9.12 -10.20 -13.03
N SER A 154 -8.84 -9.18 -12.22
CA SER A 154 -8.91 -9.23 -10.74
C SER A 154 -10.35 -9.27 -10.19
N GLY A 155 -11.37 -9.09 -11.02
CA GLY A 155 -12.74 -8.89 -10.54
C GLY A 155 -12.99 -7.47 -10.04
N LYS A 156 -14.15 -7.26 -9.40
CA LYS A 156 -14.66 -5.94 -8.99
C LYS A 156 -14.27 -5.60 -7.56
N SER A 157 -14.05 -4.33 -7.25
CA SER A 157 -13.79 -3.83 -5.90
C SER A 157 -14.85 -2.83 -5.45
N ASN A 158 -15.14 -2.81 -4.16
CA ASN A 158 -15.89 -1.78 -3.46
C ASN A 158 -15.11 -1.17 -2.28
N SER A 159 -13.81 -1.49 -2.18
CA SER A 159 -12.95 -1.04 -1.09
C SER A 159 -11.82 -0.17 -1.61
N PHE A 160 -11.38 0.75 -0.76
CA PHE A 160 -10.19 1.54 -0.97
C PHE A 160 -9.58 1.84 0.39
N TYR A 161 -8.31 1.51 0.58
CA TYR A 161 -7.60 1.82 1.79
C TYR A 161 -6.13 2.03 1.50
N VAL A 162 -5.41 2.62 2.45
CA VAL A 162 -3.96 2.78 2.43
C VAL A 162 -3.40 2.08 3.65
N ASP A 163 -2.30 1.37 3.45
CA ASP A 163 -1.65 0.57 4.47
C ASP A 163 -0.15 0.78 4.44
N THR A 164 0.44 0.54 5.60
CA THR A 164 1.87 0.33 5.75
C THR A 164 2.10 -1.07 6.27
N GLU A 165 3.12 -1.72 5.74
CA GLU A 165 3.39 -3.13 6.01
C GLU A 165 4.87 -3.34 6.29
N CYS A 166 5.16 -4.19 7.28
CA CYS A 166 6.50 -4.67 7.55
C CYS A 166 6.54 -6.19 7.44
N GLN A 167 7.57 -6.73 6.79
CA GLN A 167 7.81 -8.17 6.68
C GLN A 167 9.18 -8.56 7.23
N GLY A 168 9.32 -9.85 7.59
CA GLY A 168 10.58 -10.45 8.01
C GLY A 168 10.94 -10.08 9.45
N SER A 169 11.92 -9.20 9.65
CA SER A 169 12.45 -8.88 10.98
C SER A 169 11.63 -7.84 11.75
N HIS A 170 10.52 -7.35 11.20
CA HIS A 170 9.58 -6.44 11.86
C HIS A 170 10.23 -5.22 12.54
N LYS A 171 11.15 -4.55 11.83
CA LYS A 171 11.92 -3.40 12.34
C LYS A 171 11.94 -2.25 11.36
N GLY A 172 12.34 -1.06 11.81
CA GLY A 172 12.46 0.13 10.99
C GLY A 172 11.36 1.15 11.26
N THR A 173 11.55 2.36 10.74
CA THR A 173 10.67 3.51 10.96
C THR A 173 10.21 4.05 9.61
N ILE A 174 8.91 4.06 9.38
CA ILE A 174 8.31 4.76 8.23
C ILE A 174 8.11 6.23 8.62
N SER A 175 8.52 7.13 7.74
CA SER A 175 8.23 8.56 7.88
C SER A 175 6.74 8.84 7.72
N ALA A 176 6.28 9.93 8.32
CA ALA A 176 4.96 10.46 8.00
C ALA A 176 4.87 10.71 6.48
N HIS A 177 3.73 10.38 5.90
CA HIS A 177 3.50 10.51 4.46
C HIS A 177 2.02 10.78 4.18
N THR A 178 1.71 11.12 2.93
CA THR A 178 0.38 11.62 2.59
C THR A 178 -0.06 11.14 1.23
N TYR A 179 -1.33 10.75 1.16
CA TYR A 179 -2.07 10.58 -0.08
C TYR A 179 -2.96 11.79 -0.30
N THR A 180 -2.95 12.33 -1.50
CA THR A 180 -3.67 13.56 -1.86
C THR A 180 -4.49 13.37 -3.11
N ASN A 181 -5.51 14.23 -3.29
CA ASN A 181 -6.37 14.27 -4.46
C ASN A 181 -7.04 12.92 -4.78
N THR A 182 -7.43 12.18 -3.74
CA THR A 182 -8.06 10.89 -3.95
C THR A 182 -9.46 11.09 -4.52
N THR A 183 -9.71 10.52 -5.70
CA THR A 183 -11.02 10.53 -6.37
C THR A 183 -11.45 9.10 -6.68
N ILE A 184 -12.68 8.76 -6.35
CA ILE A 184 -13.26 7.43 -6.53
C ILE A 184 -14.61 7.58 -7.23
N VAL A 185 -14.78 6.91 -8.36
CA VAL A 185 -16.05 6.89 -9.10
C VAL A 185 -16.63 5.50 -9.00
N LEU A 186 -17.87 5.40 -8.52
CA LEU A 186 -18.61 4.16 -8.41
C LEU A 186 -19.41 3.86 -9.67
N SER A 187 -19.77 2.60 -9.90
CA SER A 187 -20.63 2.19 -11.02
C SER A 187 -22.08 2.63 -10.82
N GLU A 188 -22.50 2.79 -9.57
CA GLU A 188 -23.82 3.26 -9.16
C GLU A 188 -23.64 4.27 -8.03
N ALA A 189 -24.53 5.27 -7.94
CA ALA A 189 -24.48 6.23 -6.84
C ALA A 189 -24.76 5.51 -5.51
N ASN A 190 -23.90 5.72 -4.51
CA ASN A 190 -24.10 5.23 -3.16
C ASN A 190 -23.77 6.36 -2.16
N PRO A 191 -24.78 7.05 -1.60
CA PRO A 191 -24.57 8.19 -0.72
C PRO A 191 -23.92 7.82 0.63
N SER A 192 -23.83 6.53 0.97
CA SER A 192 -23.28 6.06 2.24
C SER A 192 -21.83 5.57 2.15
N TRP A 193 -21.30 5.32 0.95
CA TRP A 193 -20.01 4.63 0.75
C TRP A 193 -18.85 5.32 1.48
N GLY A 194 -18.70 6.65 1.31
CA GLY A 194 -17.56 7.40 1.84
C GLY A 194 -17.73 7.92 3.27
N LEU A 195 -18.83 7.62 3.96
CA LEU A 195 -19.16 8.31 5.22
C LEU A 195 -18.51 7.68 6.47
N LYS A 196 -18.12 6.41 6.41
CA LYS A 196 -17.63 5.66 7.57
C LYS A 196 -16.39 4.83 7.20
N PRO A 197 -15.18 5.41 7.27
CA PRO A 197 -13.94 4.64 7.18
C PRO A 197 -13.93 3.56 8.28
N GLN A 198 -13.50 2.33 7.94
CA GLN A 198 -13.43 1.21 8.88
C GLN A 198 -12.00 0.92 9.35
N ASN A 199 -11.00 1.32 8.58
CA ASN A 199 -9.60 1.24 8.95
C ASN A 199 -9.13 2.67 9.28
N HIS A 200 -8.64 2.90 10.49
CA HIS A 200 -8.03 4.16 10.90
C HIS A 200 -7.17 3.95 12.13
N TYR A 201 -5.88 3.70 11.92
CA TYR A 201 -4.89 3.57 13.00
C TYR A 201 -3.66 4.39 12.62
N LEU A 202 -3.19 5.22 13.55
CA LEU A 202 -2.10 6.18 13.30
C LEU A 202 -2.22 6.93 11.96
N ALA A 203 -3.46 7.20 11.56
CA ALA A 203 -3.80 7.86 10.33
C ALA A 203 -5.18 8.49 10.45
N CYS A 204 -5.41 9.54 9.68
CA CYS A 204 -6.70 10.19 9.54
C CYS A 204 -6.79 10.85 8.16
N ALA A 205 -7.99 11.25 7.74
CA ALA A 205 -8.19 11.94 6.47
C ALA A 205 -9.04 13.20 6.63
N ASP A 206 -9.07 14.02 5.58
CA ASP A 206 -10.15 14.97 5.39
C ASP A 206 -11.48 14.23 5.22
N LYS A 207 -12.58 14.92 5.54
CA LYS A 207 -13.91 14.37 5.30
C LYS A 207 -14.12 14.13 3.81
N SER A 208 -14.60 12.94 3.49
CA SER A 208 -15.00 12.59 2.13
C SER A 208 -16.26 13.36 1.73
N SER A 209 -16.31 13.79 0.48
CA SER A 209 -17.42 14.56 -0.09
C SER A 209 -17.87 13.99 -1.43
N SER A 210 -19.12 14.26 -1.78
CA SER A 210 -19.72 13.90 -3.06
C SER A 210 -20.80 14.91 -3.41
N ASP A 211 -20.74 15.44 -4.63
CA ASP A 211 -21.67 16.46 -5.14
C ASP A 211 -22.70 15.87 -6.12
N ASP A 212 -22.62 14.57 -6.40
CA ASP A 212 -23.42 13.85 -7.40
C ASP A 212 -24.19 12.66 -6.79
N GLY A 213 -24.60 12.80 -5.52
CA GLY A 213 -25.41 11.81 -4.82
C GLY A 213 -24.68 10.53 -4.40
N GLY A 214 -23.35 10.57 -4.35
CA GLY A 214 -22.50 9.43 -3.97
C GLY A 214 -21.97 8.64 -5.16
N LYS A 215 -21.98 9.21 -6.37
CA LYS A 215 -21.41 8.58 -7.58
C LYS A 215 -19.90 8.82 -7.67
N THR A 216 -19.45 10.01 -7.30
CA THR A 216 -18.05 10.41 -7.20
C THR A 216 -17.74 10.85 -5.78
N TRP A 217 -16.71 10.24 -5.19
CA TRP A 217 -16.20 10.56 -3.87
C TRP A 217 -14.83 11.21 -3.96
N ARG A 218 -14.64 12.30 -3.20
CA ARG A 218 -13.37 13.04 -3.13
C ARG A 218 -12.86 13.06 -1.70
N ILE A 219 -11.57 12.79 -1.55
CA ILE A 219 -10.84 12.81 -0.28
C ILE A 219 -9.58 13.66 -0.52
N PRO A 220 -9.57 14.93 -0.08
CA PRO A 220 -8.47 15.83 -0.41
C PRO A 220 -7.12 15.33 0.11
N ASN A 221 -7.07 14.89 1.38
CA ASN A 221 -5.85 14.39 2.01
C ASN A 221 -6.13 13.19 2.92
N ILE A 222 -5.17 12.27 2.97
CA ILE A 222 -5.08 11.15 3.92
C ILE A 222 -3.66 11.17 4.47
N TRP A 223 -3.52 11.33 5.79
CA TRP A 223 -2.23 11.42 6.46
C TRP A 223 -1.95 10.15 7.23
N LEU A 224 -0.76 9.59 7.03
CA LEU A 224 -0.23 8.50 7.83
C LEU A 224 0.90 9.05 8.70
N MET A 225 0.82 8.79 10.00
CA MET A 225 1.78 9.29 10.97
C MET A 225 3.09 8.50 10.86
N LYS A 226 4.19 9.11 11.32
CA LYS A 226 5.46 8.40 11.51
C LYS A 226 5.22 7.22 12.47
N SER A 227 5.77 6.06 12.15
CA SER A 227 5.56 4.84 12.93
C SER A 227 6.80 3.94 12.94
N GLU A 228 7.03 3.26 14.06
CA GLU A 228 8.10 2.29 14.27
C GLU A 228 7.55 0.87 14.29
N ALA A 229 8.08 -0.02 13.45
CA ALA A 229 7.57 -1.38 13.28
C ALA A 229 7.55 -2.21 14.57
N THR A 230 8.57 -2.06 15.40
CA THR A 230 8.72 -2.76 16.68
C THR A 230 7.67 -2.35 17.72
N LYS A 231 7.04 -1.18 17.56
CA LYS A 231 6.11 -0.60 18.53
C LYS A 231 4.68 -0.55 18.00
N ASP A 232 4.51 -0.02 16.80
CA ASP A 232 3.21 0.41 16.28
C ASP A 232 2.51 -0.66 15.41
N TYR A 233 3.21 -1.74 15.05
CA TYR A 233 2.66 -2.78 14.17
C TYR A 233 2.13 -3.98 14.98
N GLN A 234 2.03 -3.81 16.30
CA GLN A 234 1.55 -4.82 17.23
C GLN A 234 0.02 -4.76 17.36
N LYS A 235 -0.60 -5.91 17.67
CA LYS A 235 -2.05 -6.00 17.95
C LYS A 235 -2.30 -6.11 19.46
N PRO A 236 -3.45 -5.61 19.98
CA PRO A 236 -4.51 -4.91 19.25
C PRO A 236 -4.16 -3.45 18.96
N GLN A 237 -4.58 -2.95 17.80
CA GLN A 237 -4.44 -1.55 17.43
C GLN A 237 -5.68 -0.78 17.90
N THR A 238 -5.48 0.28 18.67
CA THR A 238 -6.57 1.19 19.07
C THR A 238 -6.85 2.18 17.94
N PRO A 239 -8.04 2.17 17.33
CA PRO A 239 -8.32 3.06 16.22
C PRO A 239 -8.17 4.54 16.61
N GLY A 240 -7.50 5.30 15.76
CA GLY A 240 -7.40 6.77 15.88
C GLY A 240 -8.68 7.46 15.39
N PRO A 241 -8.69 8.79 15.26
CA PRO A 241 -9.80 9.49 14.62
C PRO A 241 -9.84 9.14 13.13
N ALA A 242 -11.01 8.74 12.61
CA ALA A 242 -11.19 8.50 11.18
C ALA A 242 -10.98 9.78 10.35
N PHE A 243 -11.37 10.94 10.87
CA PHE A 243 -11.19 12.24 10.24
C PHE A 243 -10.36 13.16 11.12
N CYS A 244 -9.43 13.91 10.53
CA CYS A 244 -8.50 14.72 11.31
C CYS A 244 -9.22 15.89 12.01
N PRO A 245 -9.07 16.05 13.35
CA PRO A 245 -9.59 17.22 14.04
C PRO A 245 -8.75 18.45 13.65
N GLY A 246 -9.32 19.38 12.88
CA GLY A 246 -8.74 20.70 12.60
C GLY A 246 -7.82 20.83 11.39
N GLY A 247 -7.86 19.91 10.40
CA GLY A 247 -7.00 19.99 9.21
C GLY A 247 -5.54 19.54 9.46
N PRO A 248 -4.64 19.63 8.45
CA PRO A 248 -3.33 19.00 8.48
C PRO A 248 -2.50 19.41 9.70
N ARG A 249 -2.22 18.45 10.59
CA ARG A 249 -1.18 18.61 11.60
C ARG A 249 0.16 18.33 10.93
N GLY A 250 0.78 19.37 10.39
CA GLY A 250 2.20 19.34 10.08
C GLY A 250 2.93 18.88 11.34
N GLY A 251 3.55 17.70 11.27
CA GLY A 251 4.43 17.23 12.32
C GLY A 251 5.51 18.29 12.53
N LYS A 252 5.43 19.01 13.64
CA LYS A 252 6.63 19.66 14.17
C LYS A 252 7.57 18.53 14.50
N GLY A 253 8.74 18.55 13.87
CA GLY A 253 9.82 17.63 14.19
C GLY A 253 10.11 17.69 15.69
N GLU A 254 10.06 16.53 16.30
CA GLU A 254 10.94 16.15 17.41
C GLU A 254 11.82 15.00 16.92
#